data_AF-A0A7C4F4D1-F1
#
_entry.id   AF-A0A7C4F4D1-F1
#
_cell.length_a   1.000
_cell.length_b   1.000
_cell.length_c   1.000
_cell.angle_alpha   90.00
_cell.angle_beta   90.00
_cell.angle_gamma   90.00
#
_symmetry.space_group_name_H-M   'P 1'
#
loop_
_entity.id
_entity.type
_entity.pdbx_description
1 polymer ?
#
loop_
_entity_poly.entity_id
_entity_poly.type
_entity_poly.pdbx_seq_one_letter_code
_entity_poly.pdbx_strand_id
1 'polypeptide(L)'
;SRAGATAVFELLALKLPALLIPLPKSASRGDQIQNARYFERNGFSHSADQEKLCPDALLGEINRLYRDREKLRAAMERDAAADAAANVVKVIEDACARA
;
A
#
# COMPACT_ATOMS: atom_id res chain seq x y z
N SER A 1 2.28 8.89 -3.92
CA SER A 1 2.88 7.80 -4.72
C SER A 1 1.86 7.24 -5.70
N ARG A 2 2.28 6.67 -6.84
CA ARG A 2 1.37 5.98 -7.81
C ARG A 2 1.03 4.54 -7.40
N ALA A 3 1.39 4.12 -6.19
CA ALA A 3 1.14 2.77 -5.68
C ALA A 3 1.82 1.63 -6.47
N GLY A 4 3.00 1.89 -7.06
CA GLY A 4 3.86 0.82 -7.57
C GLY A 4 4.34 -0.10 -6.44
N ALA A 5 4.44 -1.41 -6.70
CA ALA A 5 4.68 -2.42 -5.67
C ALA A 5 5.93 -2.13 -4.81
N THR A 6 7.09 -1.92 -5.44
CA THR A 6 8.33 -1.59 -4.72
C THR A 6 8.17 -0.34 -3.87
N ALA A 7 7.67 0.75 -4.46
CA ALA A 7 7.53 2.03 -3.79
C ALA A 7 6.63 1.98 -2.55
N VAL A 8 5.53 1.21 -2.59
CA VAL A 8 4.66 1.10 -1.41
C VAL A 8 5.31 0.30 -0.29
N PHE A 9 6.06 -0.77 -0.61
CA PHE A 9 6.78 -1.53 0.41
C PHE A 9 8.00 -0.78 0.96
N GLU A 10 8.65 0.08 0.18
CA GLU A 10 9.67 1.02 0.69
C GLU A 10 9.07 1.99 1.71
N LEU A 11 7.90 2.56 1.42
CA LEU A 11 7.17 3.41 2.37
C LEU A 11 6.81 2.65 3.65
N LEU A 12 6.40 1.37 3.55
CA LEU A 12 6.11 0.52 4.70
C LEU A 12 7.37 0.19 5.51
N ALA A 13 8.50 -0.09 4.85
CA ALA A 13 9.77 -0.36 5.51
C ALA A 13 10.26 0.88 6.28
N LEU A 14 10.12 2.07 5.68
CA LEU A 14 10.51 3.35 6.27
C LEU A 14 9.46 3.94 7.23
N LYS A 15 8.31 3.28 7.39
CA LYS A 15 7.18 3.75 8.21
C LYS A 15 6.75 5.17 7.85
N LEU A 16 6.65 5.44 6.55
CA LEU A 16 6.29 6.75 5.98
C LEU A 16 4.82 6.75 5.53
N PRO A 17 3.91 7.43 6.26
CA PRO A 17 2.55 7.64 5.82
C PRO A 17 2.50 8.35 4.47
N ALA A 18 1.65 7.86 3.57
CA ALA A 18 1.58 8.38 2.21
C ALA A 18 0.14 8.48 1.70
N LEU A 19 -0.08 9.42 0.77
CA LEU A 19 -1.25 9.44 -0.10
C LEU A 19 -0.94 8.67 -1.38
N LEU A 20 -1.72 7.64 -1.64
CA LEU A 20 -1.64 6.82 -2.84
C LEU A 20 -2.64 7.33 -3.87
N ILE A 21 -2.17 7.57 -5.09
CA ILE A 21 -2.98 8.04 -6.21
C ILE A 21 -2.69 7.09 -7.37
N PRO A 22 -3.26 5.89 -7.39
CA PRO A 22 -3.01 4.91 -8.45
C PRO A 22 -3.52 5.44 -9.80
N LEU A 23 -2.89 5.00 -10.89
CA LEU A 23 -3.42 5.22 -12.24
C LEU A 23 -4.77 4.49 -12.42
N PRO A 24 -5.67 5.04 -13.25
CA PRO A 24 -6.89 4.35 -13.63
C PRO A 24 -6.57 3.08 -14.42
N LYS A 25 -7.50 2.11 -14.45
CA LYS A 25 -7.34 0.84 -15.20
C LYS A 25 -7.12 1.04 -16.69
N SER A 26 -7.56 2.17 -17.25
CA SER A 26 -7.30 2.53 -18.65
C SER A 26 -5.80 2.78 -18.93
N ALA A 27 -5.02 3.12 -17.90
CA ALA A 27 -3.60 3.48 -18.02
C ALA A 27 -2.67 2.50 -17.26
N SER A 28 -3.20 1.43 -16.67
CA SER A 28 -2.46 0.44 -15.89
C SER A 28 -3.18 -0.91 -15.93
N ARG A 29 -2.44 -2.00 -15.73
CA ARG A 29 -3.02 -3.35 -15.59
C ARG A 29 -3.91 -3.51 -14.35
N GLY A 30 -3.98 -2.49 -13.49
CA GLY A 30 -4.79 -2.47 -12.28
C GLY A 30 -4.02 -2.78 -11.00
N ASP A 31 -2.76 -3.20 -11.11
CA ASP A 31 -1.90 -3.58 -9.99
C ASP A 31 -1.73 -2.43 -8.98
N GLN A 32 -1.62 -1.19 -9.48
CA GLN A 32 -1.52 0.00 -8.61
C GLN A 32 -2.76 0.19 -7.73
N ILE A 33 -3.95 -0.09 -8.27
CA ILE A 33 -5.21 0.01 -7.51
C ILE A 33 -5.26 -1.09 -6.46
N GLN A 34 -4.82 -2.31 -6.80
CA GLN A 34 -4.76 -3.42 -5.85
C GLN A 34 -3.80 -3.13 -4.70
N ASN A 35 -2.61 -2.61 -5.00
CA ASN A 35 -1.63 -2.19 -4.00
C ASN A 35 -2.18 -1.07 -3.11
N ALA A 36 -2.80 -0.04 -3.70
CA ALA A 36 -3.38 1.06 -2.94
C ALA A 36 -4.47 0.58 -1.97
N ARG A 37 -5.37 -0.30 -2.44
CA ARG A 37 -6.40 -0.90 -1.59
C ARG A 37 -5.82 -1.83 -0.52
N TYR A 38 -4.76 -2.58 -0.83
CA TYR A 38 -4.08 -3.40 0.17
C TYR A 38 -3.52 -2.52 1.29
N PHE A 39 -2.81 -1.45 0.95
CA PHE A 39 -2.22 -0.54 1.93
C PHE A 39 -3.29 0.21 2.75
N GLU A 40 -4.36 0.67 2.11
CA GLU A 40 -5.47 1.34 2.81
C GLU A 40 -6.21 0.40 3.77
N ARG A 41 -6.50 -0.84 3.36
CA ARG A 41 -7.14 -1.84 4.24
C ARG A 41 -6.31 -2.18 5.47
N ASN A 42 -4.98 -2.23 5.32
CA ASN A 42 -4.08 -2.45 6.45
C ASN A 42 -3.84 -1.18 7.29
N GLY A 43 -4.40 -0.04 6.89
CA GLY A 43 -4.25 1.23 7.61
C GLY A 43 -2.86 1.86 7.46
N PHE A 44 -2.13 1.55 6.38
CA PHE A 44 -0.79 2.07 6.12
C PHE A 44 -0.80 3.39 5.35
N SER A 45 -1.86 3.66 4.59
CA SER A 45 -1.96 4.84 3.73
C SER A 45 -3.41 5.28 3.53
N HIS A 46 -3.60 6.50 3.04
CA HIS A 46 -4.84 6.90 2.37
C HIS A 46 -4.73 6.70 0.86
N SER A 47 -5.84 6.46 0.18
CA SER A 47 -5.91 6.43 -1.28
C SER A 47 -6.90 7.46 -1.82
N ALA A 48 -6.54 8.10 -2.93
CA ALA A 48 -7.43 8.98 -3.67
C ALA A 48 -7.58 8.50 -5.13
N ASP A 49 -8.80 8.60 -5.64
CA ASP A 49 -9.12 8.28 -7.03
C ASP A 49 -8.66 9.42 -7.95
N GLN A 50 -7.73 9.13 -8.86
CA GLN A 50 -7.18 10.14 -9.76
C GLN A 50 -8.27 10.86 -10.56
N GLU A 51 -9.30 10.14 -11.01
CA GLU A 51 -10.33 10.71 -11.88
C GLU A 51 -11.25 11.69 -11.13
N LYS A 52 -11.26 11.63 -9.80
CA LYS A 52 -12.08 12.49 -8.92
C LYS A 52 -11.27 13.58 -8.24
N LEU A 53 -9.96 13.62 -8.45
CA LEU A 53 -9.10 14.62 -7.84
C LEU A 53 -9.25 15.97 -8.55
N CYS A 54 -9.44 17.00 -7.74
CA CYS A 54 -9.28 18.40 -8.10
C CYS A 54 -8.36 19.07 -7.04
N PRO A 55 -7.93 20.31 -7.23
CA PRO A 55 -7.05 20.99 -6.28
C PRO A 55 -7.57 20.99 -4.83
N ASP A 56 -8.87 21.28 -4.65
CA ASP A 56 -9.49 21.30 -3.31
C ASP A 56 -9.58 19.92 -2.68
N ALA A 57 -9.95 18.90 -3.47
CA ALA A 57 -9.99 17.51 -3.00
C ALA A 57 -8.58 17.02 -2.62
N LEU A 58 -7.56 17.36 -3.41
CA LEU A 58 -6.17 17.02 -3.12
C LEU A 58 -5.71 17.65 -1.82
N LEU A 59 -6.00 18.94 -1.62
CA LEU A 59 -5.67 19.63 -0.38
C LEU A 59 -6.38 19.00 0.83
N GLY A 60 -7.65 18.61 0.67
CA GLY A 60 -8.41 17.87 1.68
C GLY A 60 -7.73 16.55 2.08
N GLU A 61 -7.32 15.74 1.11
CA GLU A 61 -6.63 14.47 1.35
C GLU A 61 -5.24 14.65 1.96
N ILE A 62 -4.48 15.68 1.56
CA ILE A 62 -3.18 16.01 2.18
C ILE A 62 -3.37 16.38 3.66
N ASN A 63 -4.35 17.23 3.96
CA ASN A 63 -4.64 17.62 5.34
C ASN A 63 -5.13 16.43 6.17
N ARG A 64 -5.94 15.55 5.59
CA ARG A 64 -6.39 14.30 6.22
C ARG A 64 -5.21 13.37 6.50
N LEU A 65 -4.33 13.15 5.53
CA LEU A 65 -3.10 12.37 5.69
C LEU A 65 -2.25 12.93 6.83
N TYR A 66 -2.05 14.25 6.87
CA TYR A 66 -1.23 14.88 7.88
C TYR A 66 -1.82 14.69 9.29
N ARG A 67 -3.14 14.80 9.45
CA ARG A 67 -3.82 14.54 10.73
C ARG A 67 -3.72 13.08 11.17
N ASP A 68 -3.87 12.15 10.23
CA ASP A 68 -3.89 10.72 10.54
C ASP A 68 -2.49 10.07 10.59
N ARG A 69 -1.42 10.82 10.30
CA ARG A 69 -0.06 10.28 10.11
C ARG A 69 0.42 9.39 11.26
N GLU A 70 0.15 9.76 12.52
CA GLU A 70 0.61 8.98 13.69
C GLU A 70 -0.16 7.66 13.82
N LYS A 71 -1.46 7.68 13.48
CA LYS A 71 -2.28 6.46 13.42
C LYS A 71 -1.77 5.50 12.33
N LEU A 72 -1.46 6.03 11.16
CA LEU A 72 -0.92 5.25 10.03
C LEU A 72 0.46 4.69 10.39
N ARG A 73 1.35 5.51 10.95
CA ARG A 73 2.68 5.11 11.40
C ARG A 73 2.62 4.01 12.46
N ALA A 74 1.74 4.15 13.46
CA ALA A 74 1.53 3.14 14.49
C ALA A 74 0.97 1.82 13.93
N ALA A 75 0.16 1.86 12.86
CA ALA A 75 -0.27 0.65 12.16
C ALA A 75 0.89 -0.02 11.43
N MET A 76 1.73 0.77 10.75
CA MET A 76 2.94 0.28 10.09
C MET A 76 3.95 -0.31 11.09
N GLU A 77 4.09 0.25 12.29
CA GLU A 77 4.99 -0.26 13.35
C GLU A 77 4.51 -1.59 13.94
N ARG A 78 3.19 -1.78 14.03
CA ARG A 78 2.57 -3.03 14.50
C ARG A 78 2.61 -4.16 13.50
N ASP A 79 2.82 -3.85 12.22
CA ASP A 79 3.05 -4.85 11.19
C ASP A 79 4.41 -5.52 11.45
N ALA A 80 4.37 -6.63 12.17
CA ALA A 80 5.48 -7.55 12.25
C ALA A 80 5.62 -8.17 10.86
N ALA A 81 6.77 -7.95 10.21
CA ALA A 81 7.10 -8.62 8.97
C ALA A 81 6.87 -10.13 9.17
N ALA A 82 5.79 -10.66 8.59
CA ALA A 82 5.58 -12.10 8.55
C ALA A 82 6.85 -12.71 7.96
N ASP A 83 7.29 -13.85 8.48
CA ASP A 83 8.49 -14.52 8.00
C ASP A 83 8.26 -14.99 6.55
N ALA A 84 8.55 -14.08 5.62
CA ALA A 84 8.32 -14.26 4.20
C ALA A 84 9.22 -15.39 3.67
N ALA A 85 10.41 -15.55 4.25
CA ALA A 85 11.32 -16.63 3.88
C ALA A 85 10.71 -17.99 4.24
N ALA A 86 10.21 -18.16 5.47
CA ALA A 86 9.54 -19.39 5.87
C ALA A 86 8.31 -19.70 5.00
N ASN A 87 7.52 -18.69 4.65
CA ASN A 87 6.36 -18.87 3.77
C ASN A 87 6.76 -19.31 2.35
N VAL A 88 7.83 -18.75 1.79
CA VAL A 88 8.35 -19.15 0.47
C VAL A 88 8.88 -20.58 0.51
N VAL A 89 9.65 -20.93 1.54
CA VAL A 89 10.15 -22.30 1.75
C VAL A 89 8.99 -23.29 1.79
N LYS A 90 7.96 -23.01 2.59
CA LYS A 90 6.76 -23.86 2.68
C LYS A 90 6.10 -24.07 1.31
N VAL A 91 5.94 -23.03 0.50
CA VAL A 91 5.33 -23.15 -0.83
C VAL A 91 6.17 -24.05 -1.75
N ILE A 92 7.50 -23.97 -1.67
CA ILE A 92 8.41 -24.83 -2.44
C ILE A 92 8.29 -26.28 -1.99
N GLU A 93 8.32 -26.54 -0.68
CA GLU A 93 8.16 -27.89 -0.11
C GLU A 93 6.82 -28.52 -0.52
N ASP A 94 5.73 -27.77 -0.40
CA ASP A 94 4.38 -28.23 -0.79
C ASP A 94 4.30 -28.52 -2.30
N ALA A 95 5.01 -27.78 -3.14
CA ALA A 95 5.05 -28.03 -4.58
C ALA A 95 5.85 -29.29 -4.92
N CYS A 96 6.99 -29.51 -4.25
CA CYS A 96 7.81 -30.71 -4.41
C CYS A 96 7.10 -31.98 -3.92
N ALA A 97 6.31 -31.91 -2.85
CA ALA A 97 5.57 -33.06 -2.32
C ALA A 97 4.38 -33.50 -3.22
N ARG A 98 4.00 -32.68 -4.18
CA ARG A 98 2.92 -32.95 -5.16
C ARG A 98 3.43 -33.46 -6.52
N ALA A 99 4.75 -33.48 -6.71
CA ALA A 99 5.42 -33.99 -7.91
C ALA A 99 5.77 -35.47 -7.73
#